data_AF-A0AA35S5K2-F1
#
_entry.id   AF-A0AA35S5K2-F1
#
_cell.length_a   1.000
_cell.length_b   1.000
_cell.length_c   1.000
_cell.angle_alpha   90.00
_cell.angle_beta   90.00
_cell.angle_gamma   90.00
#
_symmetry.space_group_name_H-M   'P 1'
#
loop_
_entity.id
_entity.type
_entity.pdbx_description
1 polymer ?
#
loop_
_entity_poly.entity_id
_entity_poly.type
_entity_poly.pdbx_seq_one_letter_code
_entity_poly.pdbx_strand_id
1 'polypeptide(L)'
;MVVSVTASTTQGQRIEQEELDCVMEACDMALILNEKKLKILGYVESRMSFIAPNVSAIVGSTVATKLMGLAGGLSALSKIPACNMLVLGAQRKTLAGFSSAAILPHTGFIFYSDLVQSTPPVHNMTFHEASGEAPVLRMFHTK
;
A
#
# COMPACT_ATOMS: atom_id res chain seq x y z
N MET A 1 8.08 30.22 -1.04
CA MET A 1 7.99 31.30 -2.05
C MET A 1 6.76 31.16 -2.94
N VAL A 2 6.49 29.99 -3.54
CA VAL A 2 5.32 29.78 -4.43
C VAL A 2 3.98 30.09 -3.74
N VAL A 3 3.72 29.53 -2.54
CA VAL A 3 2.46 29.76 -1.82
C VAL A 3 2.20 31.25 -1.53
N SER A 4 3.26 32.02 -1.22
CA SER A 4 3.14 33.47 -0.97
C SER A 4 2.77 34.24 -2.24
N VAL A 5 3.38 33.90 -3.39
CA VAL A 5 3.08 34.56 -4.66
C VAL A 5 1.64 34.26 -5.09
N THR A 6 1.22 32.99 -4.98
CA THR A 6 -0.15 32.58 -5.33
C THR A 6 -1.19 33.18 -4.39
N ALA A 7 -0.87 33.33 -3.09
CA ALA A 7 -1.75 34.00 -2.13
C ALA A 7 -1.93 35.49 -2.43
N SER A 8 -0.94 36.18 -3.01
CA SER A 8 -1.07 37.60 -3.39
C SER A 8 -1.86 37.82 -4.68
N THR A 9 -1.88 36.86 -5.60
CA THR A 9 -2.58 36.98 -6.90
C THR A 9 -3.88 36.19 -6.98
N THR A 10 -4.30 35.52 -5.90
CA THR A 10 -5.49 34.67 -5.91
C THR A 10 -6.78 35.49 -6.03
N GLN A 11 -7.73 34.99 -6.81
CA GLN A 11 -9.08 35.56 -6.95
C GLN A 11 -10.08 34.95 -5.95
N GLY A 12 -9.57 34.31 -4.88
CA GLY A 12 -10.40 33.65 -3.87
C GLY A 12 -11.30 34.61 -3.09
N GLN A 13 -12.35 34.07 -2.49
CA GLN A 13 -13.23 34.80 -1.58
C GLN A 13 -12.73 34.69 -0.14
N ARG A 14 -12.99 35.73 0.66
CA ARG A 14 -12.68 35.70 2.10
C ARG A 14 -13.68 34.79 2.81
N ILE A 15 -13.15 33.87 3.59
CA ILE A 15 -13.91 32.92 4.42
C ILE A 15 -14.34 33.65 5.70
N GLU A 16 -15.54 33.35 6.20
CA GLU A 16 -16.03 33.89 7.47
C GLU A 16 -15.28 33.28 8.67
N GLN A 17 -15.19 33.99 9.80
CA GLN A 17 -14.39 33.52 10.93
C GLN A 17 -14.89 32.16 11.47
N GLU A 18 -16.20 31.94 11.50
CA GLU A 18 -16.80 30.68 11.97
C GLU A 18 -16.47 29.50 11.04
N GLU A 19 -16.47 29.72 9.72
CA GLU A 19 -16.04 28.71 8.73
C GLU A 19 -14.54 28.42 8.83
N LEU A 20 -13.72 29.46 9.05
CA LEU A 20 -12.28 29.32 9.23
C LEU A 20 -11.96 28.50 10.47
N ASP A 21 -12.63 28.77 11.58
CA ASP A 21 -12.43 28.04 12.85
C ASP A 21 -12.78 26.54 12.67
N CYS A 22 -13.87 26.24 11.95
CA CYS A 22 -14.25 24.86 11.60
C CYS A 22 -13.20 24.15 10.72
N VAL A 23 -12.67 24.83 9.71
CA VAL A 23 -11.60 24.28 8.85
C VAL A 23 -10.33 24.02 9.66
N MET A 24 -9.97 24.94 10.57
CA MET A 24 -8.80 24.78 11.43
C MET A 24 -8.96 23.59 12.38
N GLU A 25 -10.14 23.42 13.00
CA GLU A 25 -10.44 22.25 13.84
C GLU A 25 -10.34 20.93 13.05
N ALA A 26 -10.85 20.90 11.82
CA ALA A 26 -10.73 19.73 10.94
C ALA A 26 -9.26 19.42 10.60
N CYS A 27 -8.44 20.45 10.36
CA CYS A 27 -7.00 20.28 10.16
C CYS A 27 -6.31 19.69 11.40
N ASP A 28 -6.61 20.20 12.59
CA ASP A 28 -6.06 19.68 13.85
C ASP A 28 -6.46 18.21 14.08
N MET A 29 -7.71 17.87 13.79
CA MET A 29 -8.18 16.49 13.84
C MET A 29 -7.43 15.58 12.85
N ALA A 30 -7.18 16.06 11.64
CA ALA A 30 -6.40 15.33 10.64
C ALA A 30 -4.95 15.07 11.10
N LEU A 31 -4.33 16.05 11.76
CA LEU A 31 -3.00 15.90 12.35
C LEU A 31 -2.99 14.85 13.46
N ILE A 32 -3.97 14.89 14.37
CA ILE A 32 -4.12 13.89 15.45
C ILE A 32 -4.32 12.48 14.87
N LEU A 33 -5.14 12.34 13.83
CA LEU A 33 -5.36 11.07 13.15
C LEU A 33 -4.07 10.55 12.50
N ASN A 34 -3.27 11.43 11.89
CA ASN A 34 -2.00 11.05 11.30
C ASN A 34 -1.00 10.59 12.38
N GLU A 35 -0.92 11.29 13.52
CA GLU A 35 -0.07 10.88 14.64
C GLU A 35 -0.48 9.51 15.19
N LYS A 36 -1.79 9.27 15.39
CA LYS A 36 -2.31 7.97 15.83
C LYS A 36 -2.03 6.86 14.82
N LYS A 37 -2.18 7.14 13.53
CA LYS A 37 -1.83 6.21 12.44
C LYS A 37 -0.36 5.81 12.53
N LEU A 38 0.55 6.77 12.69
CA LEU A 38 1.99 6.50 12.83
C LEU A 38 2.31 5.66 14.08
N LYS A 39 1.66 5.94 15.22
CA LYS A 39 1.81 5.12 16.44
C LYS A 39 1.39 3.67 16.21
N ILE A 40 0.26 3.45 15.54
CA ILE A 40 -0.22 2.10 15.22
C ILE A 40 0.74 1.39 14.26
N LEU A 41 1.20 2.10 13.21
CA LEU A 41 2.17 1.54 12.27
C LEU A 41 3.46 1.13 12.98
N GLY A 42 4.04 2.00 13.80
CA GLY A 42 5.25 1.68 14.57
C GLY A 42 5.07 0.48 15.52
N TYR A 43 3.90 0.36 16.15
CA TYR A 43 3.58 -0.82 16.97
C TYR A 43 3.53 -2.11 16.13
N VAL A 44 2.83 -2.07 15.00
CA VAL A 44 2.72 -3.22 14.08
C VAL A 44 4.10 -3.61 13.54
N GLU A 45 4.94 -2.65 13.18
CA GLU A 45 6.31 -2.90 12.71
C GLU A 45 7.16 -3.61 13.76
N SER A 46 7.11 -3.14 15.01
CA SER A 46 7.80 -3.78 16.13
C SER A 46 7.32 -5.21 16.39
N ARG A 47 6.01 -5.47 16.27
CA ARG A 47 5.48 -6.84 16.44
C ARG A 47 5.78 -7.73 15.24
N MET A 48 5.77 -7.19 14.02
CA MET A 48 5.99 -7.96 12.81
C MET A 48 7.43 -8.46 12.69
N SER A 49 8.42 -7.66 13.11
CA SER A 49 9.82 -8.10 13.16
C SER A 49 10.03 -9.31 14.07
N PHE A 50 9.18 -9.49 15.09
CA PHE A 50 9.20 -10.65 15.97
C PHE A 50 8.38 -11.84 15.43
N ILE A 51 7.20 -11.57 14.86
CA ILE A 51 6.25 -12.62 14.42
C ILE A 51 6.68 -13.26 13.09
N ALA A 52 7.09 -12.45 12.12
CA ALA A 52 7.44 -12.92 10.78
C ALA A 52 8.63 -12.11 10.21
N PRO A 53 9.84 -12.25 10.80
CA PRO A 53 11.03 -11.49 10.41
C PRO A 53 11.38 -11.64 8.93
N ASN A 54 11.32 -12.87 8.40
CA ASN A 54 11.68 -13.15 7.01
C ASN A 54 10.68 -12.51 6.03
N VAL A 55 9.38 -12.58 6.32
CA VAL A 55 8.36 -11.97 5.46
C VAL A 55 8.51 -10.45 5.48
N SER A 56 8.69 -9.86 6.67
CA SER A 56 8.90 -8.41 6.82
C SER A 56 10.16 -7.92 6.11
N ALA A 57 11.24 -8.71 6.10
CA ALA A 57 12.49 -8.35 5.43
C ALA A 57 12.35 -8.34 3.89
N ILE A 58 11.53 -9.22 3.33
CA ILE A 58 11.38 -9.34 1.86
C ILE A 58 10.40 -8.31 1.30
N VAL A 59 9.19 -8.22 1.87
CA VAL A 59 8.11 -7.39 1.30
C VAL A 59 7.86 -6.08 2.05
N GLY A 60 8.51 -5.89 3.20
CA GLY A 60 8.25 -4.77 4.11
C GLY A 60 7.13 -5.07 5.11
N SER A 61 7.24 -4.46 6.28
CA SER A 61 6.32 -4.61 7.42
C SER A 61 4.85 -4.32 7.07
N THR A 62 4.61 -3.25 6.32
CA THR A 62 3.27 -2.79 5.94
C THR A 62 2.58 -3.79 5.02
N VAL A 63 3.27 -4.28 3.99
CA VAL A 63 2.73 -5.29 3.04
C VAL A 63 2.56 -6.63 3.75
N ALA A 64 3.56 -7.06 4.53
CA ALA A 64 3.49 -8.30 5.30
C ALA A 64 2.28 -8.32 6.24
N THR A 65 1.96 -7.20 6.90
CA THR A 65 0.80 -7.12 7.80
C THR A 65 -0.51 -7.30 7.04
N LYS A 66 -0.63 -6.66 5.87
CA LYS A 66 -1.81 -6.82 5.01
C LYS A 66 -1.98 -8.26 4.51
N LEU A 67 -0.88 -8.91 4.14
CA LEU A 67 -0.89 -10.32 3.73
C LEU A 67 -1.31 -11.24 4.87
N MET A 68 -0.71 -11.08 6.07
CA MET A 68 -1.10 -11.87 7.24
C MET A 68 -2.55 -11.62 7.66
N GLY A 69 -3.00 -10.36 7.62
CA GLY A 69 -4.37 -9.97 7.97
C GLY A 69 -5.40 -10.60 7.05
N LEU A 70 -5.16 -10.59 5.72
CA LEU A 70 -6.04 -11.27 4.76
C LEU A 70 -5.96 -12.79 4.83
N ALA A 71 -4.76 -13.35 5.05
CA ALA A 71 -4.59 -14.80 5.14
C ALA A 71 -5.18 -15.38 6.44
N GLY A 72 -5.35 -14.57 7.49
CA GLY A 72 -5.79 -15.04 8.81
C GLY A 72 -4.66 -15.59 9.68
N GLY A 73 -3.43 -15.11 9.48
CA GLY A 73 -2.25 -15.48 10.25
C GLY A 73 -1.19 -16.26 9.47
N LEU A 74 -0.05 -16.51 10.12
CA LEU A 74 1.15 -17.04 9.46
C LEU A 74 0.98 -18.48 8.95
N SER A 75 0.30 -19.36 9.70
CA SER A 75 0.08 -20.75 9.30
C SER A 75 -0.87 -20.89 8.11
N ALA A 76 -1.86 -19.99 8.00
CA ALA A 76 -2.71 -19.93 6.82
C ALA A 76 -1.93 -19.37 5.63
N LEU A 77 -1.16 -18.29 5.84
CA LEU A 77 -0.31 -17.69 4.81
C LEU A 77 0.68 -18.70 4.21
N SER A 78 1.28 -19.58 5.02
CA SER A 78 2.23 -20.59 4.53
C SER A 78 1.60 -21.70 3.68
N LYS A 79 0.28 -21.87 3.72
CA LYS A 79 -0.46 -22.85 2.91
C LYS A 79 -0.93 -22.27 1.57
N ILE A 80 -0.86 -20.95 1.41
CA ILE A 80 -1.29 -20.28 0.18
C ILE A 80 -0.19 -20.47 -0.87
N PRO A 81 -0.51 -21.03 -2.06
CA PRO A 81 0.48 -21.19 -3.11
C PRO A 81 0.90 -19.82 -3.67
N ALA A 82 2.12 -19.80 -4.19
CA ALA A 82 2.78 -18.68 -4.84
C ALA A 82 1.86 -17.82 -5.74
N CYS A 83 1.19 -18.46 -6.69
CA CYS A 83 0.32 -17.81 -7.67
C CYS A 83 -0.87 -17.10 -7.02
N ASN A 84 -1.41 -17.63 -5.92
CA ASN A 84 -2.49 -17.02 -5.16
C ASN A 84 -1.98 -15.86 -4.29
N MET A 85 -0.72 -15.92 -3.83
CA MET A 85 -0.12 -14.84 -3.06
C MET A 85 0.07 -13.56 -3.90
N LEU A 86 0.36 -13.69 -5.20
CA LEU A 86 0.52 -12.57 -6.12
C LEU A 86 -0.76 -11.75 -6.33
N VAL A 87 -1.92 -12.42 -6.34
CA VAL A 87 -3.24 -11.79 -6.51
C VAL A 87 -3.92 -11.45 -5.17
N LEU A 88 -3.26 -11.69 -4.05
CA LEU A 88 -3.84 -11.51 -2.73
C LEU A 88 -4.08 -10.02 -2.46
N GLY A 89 -5.33 -9.66 -2.16
CA GLY A 89 -5.75 -8.26 -1.99
C GLY A 89 -6.03 -7.51 -3.30
N ALA A 90 -5.95 -8.18 -4.46
CA ALA A 90 -6.38 -7.59 -5.72
C ALA A 90 -7.90 -7.34 -5.69
N GLN A 91 -8.30 -6.07 -5.70
CA GLN A 91 -9.70 -5.69 -5.83
C GLN A 91 -10.07 -5.73 -7.30
N ARG A 92 -11.08 -6.55 -7.65
CA ARG A 92 -11.70 -6.47 -8.98
C ARG A 92 -12.46 -5.15 -9.05
N LYS A 93 -11.85 -4.12 -9.64
CA LYS A 93 -12.58 -2.92 -10.06
C LYS A 93 -13.46 -3.31 -11.24
N THR A 94 -14.70 -3.72 -10.98
CA THR A 94 -15.71 -3.81 -12.04
C THR A 94 -15.93 -2.40 -12.57
N LEU A 95 -15.34 -2.10 -13.72
CA LEU A 95 -15.57 -0.84 -14.42
C LEU A 95 -17.06 -0.77 -14.77
N ALA A 96 -17.76 0.20 -14.19
CA ALA A 96 -19.11 0.53 -14.61
C ALA A 96 -19.01 1.20 -16.00
N GLY A 97 -19.26 0.44 -17.06
CA GLY A 97 -19.32 0.94 -18.45
C GLY A 97 -18.49 0.12 -19.45
N PHE A 98 -18.64 0.45 -20.74
CA PHE A 98 -17.96 -0.21 -21.87
C PHE A 98 -16.46 0.15 -22.02
N SER A 99 -15.88 0.88 -21.07
CA SER A 99 -14.48 1.30 -21.12
C SER A 99 -13.58 0.26 -20.45
N SER A 100 -12.80 -0.47 -21.25
CA SER A 100 -11.73 -1.34 -20.76
C SER A 100 -10.51 -0.48 -20.40
N ALA A 101 -10.51 0.16 -19.24
CA ALA A 101 -9.23 0.51 -18.62
C ALA A 101 -8.61 -0.83 -18.20
N ALA A 102 -7.54 -1.25 -18.87
CA ALA A 102 -6.88 -2.53 -18.63
C ALA A 102 -6.50 -2.64 -17.14
N ILE A 103 -7.27 -3.40 -16.38
CA ILE A 103 -6.91 -3.77 -15.02
C ILE A 103 -5.66 -4.61 -15.16
N LEU A 104 -4.53 -4.15 -14.61
CA LEU A 104 -3.30 -4.92 -14.66
C LEU A 104 -3.56 -6.26 -13.95
N PRO A 105 -3.44 -7.41 -14.66
CA PRO A 105 -3.64 -8.73 -14.05
C PRO A 105 -2.63 -8.93 -12.91
N HIS A 106 -2.85 -9.83 -11.96
CA HIS A 106 -1.83 -10.15 -10.93
C HIS A 106 -1.32 -8.99 -10.05
N THR A 107 -2.12 -7.93 -9.85
CA THR A 107 -1.78 -6.78 -8.99
C THR A 107 -2.35 -6.91 -7.57
N GLY A 108 -1.77 -7.79 -6.76
CA GLY A 108 -2.05 -7.89 -5.31
C GLY A 108 -1.18 -6.95 -4.46
N PHE A 109 -1.18 -7.14 -3.14
CA PHE A 109 -0.40 -6.30 -2.22
C PHE A 109 1.11 -6.34 -2.48
N ILE A 110 1.65 -7.46 -2.97
CA ILE A 110 3.07 -7.62 -3.28
C ILE A 110 3.52 -6.67 -4.40
N PHE A 111 2.63 -6.37 -5.36
CA PHE A 111 2.93 -5.43 -6.45
C PHE A 111 3.26 -4.03 -5.93
N TYR A 112 2.65 -3.63 -4.82
CA TYR A 112 2.87 -2.32 -4.19
C TYR A 112 4.00 -2.33 -3.14
N SER A 113 4.81 -3.39 -3.08
CA SER A 113 6.01 -3.41 -2.25
C SER A 113 7.11 -2.57 -2.90
N ASP A 114 7.98 -1.99 -2.06
CA ASP A 114 9.11 -1.17 -2.53
C ASP A 114 10.05 -1.97 -3.45
N LEU A 115 10.18 -3.28 -3.22
CA LEU A 115 10.97 -4.18 -4.04
C LEU A 115 10.50 -4.21 -5.51
N VAL A 116 9.19 -4.28 -5.73
CA VAL A 116 8.61 -4.30 -7.09
C VAL A 116 8.59 -2.88 -7.68
N GLN A 117 8.24 -1.87 -6.89
CA GLN A 117 8.14 -0.49 -7.37
C GLN A 117 9.51 0.13 -7.71
N SER A 118 10.59 -0.33 -7.07
CA SER A 118 11.95 0.10 -7.40
C SER A 118 12.50 -0.48 -8.71
N THR A 119 11.78 -1.43 -9.31
CA THR A 119 12.19 -2.12 -10.54
C THR A 119 11.62 -1.40 -11.78
N PRO A 120 12.38 -1.25 -12.89
CA PRO A 120 11.89 -0.61 -14.11
C PRO A 120 10.63 -1.29 -14.67
N PRO A 121 9.71 -0.53 -15.29
CA PRO A 121 8.39 -1.02 -15.69
C PRO A 121 8.41 -2.21 -16.67
N VAL A 122 9.48 -2.34 -17.48
CA VAL A 122 9.67 -3.48 -18.39
C VAL A 122 9.82 -4.81 -17.64
N HIS A 123 10.45 -4.80 -16.47
CA HIS A 123 10.64 -5.99 -15.65
C HIS A 123 9.45 -6.24 -14.71
N ASN A 124 8.68 -5.20 -14.37
CA ASN A 124 7.42 -5.38 -13.64
C ASN A 124 6.44 -6.25 -14.44
N MET A 125 6.45 -6.13 -15.78
CA MET A 125 5.68 -7.01 -16.69
C MET A 125 6.09 -8.49 -16.58
N THR A 126 7.36 -8.80 -16.36
CA THR A 126 7.81 -10.20 -16.19
C THR A 126 7.30 -10.85 -14.91
N PHE A 127 6.99 -10.07 -13.85
CA PHE A 127 6.27 -10.59 -12.68
C PHE A 127 4.83 -11.03 -13.01
N HIS A 128 4.22 -10.48 -14.08
CA HIS A 128 2.91 -10.92 -14.55
C HIS A 128 2.97 -12.24 -15.33
N GLU A 129 4.04 -12.48 -16.08
CA GLU A 129 4.24 -13.71 -16.87
C GLU A 129 4.85 -14.87 -16.07
N ALA A 130 5.60 -14.57 -15.01
CA ALA A 130 6.29 -15.57 -14.19
C ALA A 130 5.36 -16.32 -13.20
N SER A 131 4.17 -16.73 -13.66
CA SER A 131 3.36 -17.74 -12.95
C SER A 131 4.08 -19.09 -12.84
N GLY A 132 5.16 -19.30 -13.61
CA GLY A 132 6.03 -20.47 -13.57
C GLY A 132 7.18 -20.38 -12.55
N GLU A 133 7.93 -19.28 -12.47
CA GLU A 133 9.11 -19.16 -11.60
C GLU A 133 9.45 -17.69 -11.28
N ALA A 134 8.75 -17.05 -10.34
CA ALA A 134 9.16 -15.73 -9.87
C ALA A 134 10.40 -15.86 -8.95
N PRO A 135 11.52 -15.15 -9.23
CA PRO A 135 12.74 -15.20 -8.41
C PRO A 135 12.52 -14.74 -6.96
N VAL A 136 11.53 -13.88 -6.71
CA VAL A 136 11.12 -13.43 -5.36
C VAL A 136 10.43 -14.56 -4.57
N LEU A 137 9.90 -15.57 -5.25
CA LEU A 137 9.22 -16.71 -4.64
C LEU A 137 10.15 -17.88 -4.31
N ARG A 138 11.28 -18.00 -5.02
CA ARG A 138 12.39 -18.87 -4.58
C ARG A 138 12.98 -18.44 -3.24
N MET A 139 12.88 -17.15 -2.87
CA MET A 139 13.31 -16.67 -1.55
C MET A 139 12.46 -17.23 -0.39
N PHE A 140 11.17 -17.53 -0.60
CA PHE A 140 10.32 -18.16 0.41
C PHE A 140 10.53 -19.68 0.52
N HIS A 141 11.24 -20.30 -0.43
CA HIS A 141 11.46 -21.74 -0.52
C HIS A 141 12.86 -22.21 -0.11
N THR A 142 13.75 -21.30 0.33
CA THR A 142 15.09 -21.69 0.81
C THR A 142 15.01 -22.21 2.24
N LYS A 143 14.94 -23.54 2.33
CA LYS A 143 15.51 -24.32 3.43
C LYS A 143 16.84 -24.88 2.97
#